data_AF-A0A9W4UN77-F1
#
_entry.id   AF-A0A9W4UN77-F1
#
_cell.length_a   1.000
_cell.length_b   1.000
_cell.length_c   1.000
_cell.angle_alpha   90.00
_cell.angle_beta   90.00
_cell.angle_gamma   90.00
#
_symmetry.space_group_name_H-M   'P 1'
#
loop_
_entity.id
_entity.type
_entity.pdbx_description
1 polymer ?
#
loop_
_entity_poly.entity_id
_entity_poly.type
_entity_poly.pdbx_seq_one_letter_code
_entity_poly.pdbx_strand_id
1 'polypeptide(L)'
;MFAFTPIVRFMAGSWNRLTSHVPEDANHMSGYPHTFDDVRAVRAVLKTVGLPTELVLEILEHADYEPVLSISNTNPVKASARMGRNSVHARPCLAVAIPSVHTTQEPGARSPKTKVKEIEFVFHSQDQGWADENTPGSFHTSSWLEVSIIRPSDQTSSFTSHTPFLWQSRLRTAEDLELELQKNRATFVRRPSAIAQGAQGGEAPLSWFLQANRVCEPDDYRVLWTSNGHQGNEGSGSGEGLLEVLQERDVLVVWTRAKYPGWSYKQPHFTKMPQPPSNPNYPSGPYTPGQHVIPPPRPTSPATAEYRLNHLMVRIKNPERSLKFYNDCFGLHVVFIFNAGPWTIYYLGPRDVSASTIGTSKGLLELYHIPADESTPYTSGNDYSSSSPPPGVGFGHIGFTVPDVAAALDRVKNFGFEVIKPLGEAKESTMGVPMKEGDMKVQCVGESVAVDEGYKRVFEQLAFVKDPDVSFFFLLPFSGNLSFCLISYEVARRTVLTS
;
A
#
# COMPACT_ATOMS: atom_id res chain seq x y z
N MET A 1 -9.98 -1.75 -23.90
CA MET A 1 -9.37 -3.01 -24.32
C MET A 1 -7.86 -2.81 -24.23
N PHE A 2 -7.23 -3.19 -23.12
CA PHE A 2 -5.82 -2.87 -22.81
C PHE A 2 -5.18 -4.07 -22.10
N ALA A 3 -3.85 -4.15 -22.20
CA ALA A 3 -3.17 -5.43 -22.42
C ALA A 3 -2.03 -5.66 -21.43
N PHE A 4 -2.12 -6.74 -20.66
CA PHE A 4 -0.95 -7.37 -20.01
C PHE A 4 -0.01 -7.81 -21.12
N THR A 5 1.17 -7.19 -21.28
CA THR A 5 2.04 -7.41 -22.45
C THR A 5 3.48 -7.67 -22.04
N PRO A 6 3.85 -8.93 -21.71
CA PRO A 6 5.24 -9.30 -21.59
C PRO A 6 5.91 -9.40 -22.97
N ILE A 7 7.15 -8.94 -23.00
CA ILE A 7 8.03 -8.90 -24.15
C ILE A 7 9.26 -9.72 -23.78
N VAL A 8 9.44 -10.87 -24.42
CA VAL A 8 10.59 -11.77 -24.22
C VAL A 8 11.57 -11.56 -25.35
N ARG A 9 12.82 -11.19 -25.07
CA ARG A 9 13.88 -11.10 -26.09
C ARG A 9 14.86 -12.26 -26.01
N PHE A 10 15.31 -12.71 -27.18
CA PHE A 10 16.18 -13.86 -27.34
C PHE A 10 17.52 -13.47 -27.93
N MET A 11 18.62 -14.04 -27.43
CA MET A 11 19.90 -14.02 -28.13
C MET A 11 20.03 -15.22 -29.06
N ALA A 12 20.53 -14.94 -30.26
CA ALA A 12 20.76 -15.91 -31.32
C ALA A 12 22.18 -16.50 -31.25
N GLY A 13 22.30 -17.80 -30.93
CA GLY A 13 23.57 -18.53 -30.99
C GLY A 13 24.11 -18.74 -32.42
N SER A 14 25.12 -19.61 -32.58
CA SER A 14 25.79 -19.84 -33.87
C SER A 14 24.98 -20.67 -34.88
N TRP A 15 24.01 -20.04 -35.56
CA TRP A 15 23.26 -20.65 -36.68
C TRP A 15 24.16 -20.93 -37.90
N ASN A 16 24.41 -22.22 -38.18
CA ASN A 16 25.12 -22.68 -39.37
C ASN A 16 24.15 -23.24 -40.41
N ARG A 17 24.11 -22.55 -41.58
CA ARG A 17 23.35 -22.85 -42.82
C ARG A 17 21.83 -23.03 -42.67
N LEU A 18 21.07 -22.25 -43.45
CA LEU A 18 20.12 -22.75 -44.45
C LEU A 18 19.56 -21.59 -45.29
N THR A 19 18.92 -21.92 -46.42
CA THR A 19 18.62 -21.02 -47.54
C THR A 19 17.32 -20.21 -47.39
N SER A 20 17.23 -19.13 -48.15
CA SER A 20 16.18 -18.10 -48.07
C SER A 20 14.95 -18.36 -48.94
N HIS A 21 13.78 -17.95 -48.42
CA HIS A 21 12.77 -17.25 -49.21
C HIS A 21 12.37 -15.98 -48.45
N VAL A 22 12.28 -14.85 -49.15
CA VAL A 22 11.98 -13.52 -48.61
C VAL A 22 10.82 -12.95 -49.43
N PRO A 23 9.71 -12.52 -48.81
CA PRO A 23 8.74 -11.63 -49.43
C PRO A 23 9.27 -10.18 -49.37
N GLU A 24 9.11 -9.45 -50.47
CA GLU A 24 9.41 -8.01 -50.51
C GLU A 24 8.30 -7.21 -49.81
N ASP A 25 8.68 -6.36 -48.85
CA ASP A 25 8.21 -4.98 -48.67
C ASP A 25 8.70 -4.45 -47.31
N ALA A 26 9.85 -3.76 -47.30
CA ALA A 26 10.42 -3.15 -46.10
C ALA A 26 10.77 -1.68 -46.36
N ASN A 27 10.01 -0.77 -45.74
CA ASN A 27 10.30 0.66 -45.74
C ASN A 27 10.39 1.14 -44.28
N HIS A 28 11.38 1.99 -44.00
CA HIS A 28 11.84 2.31 -42.64
C HIS A 28 10.76 2.91 -41.72
N MET A 29 10.68 2.41 -40.48
CA MET A 29 10.62 3.22 -39.24
C MET A 29 10.95 2.34 -38.01
N SER A 30 11.54 2.96 -36.98
CA SER A 30 11.82 2.33 -35.69
C SER A 30 10.51 1.97 -34.96
N GLY A 31 10.28 0.69 -34.64
CA GLY A 31 9.13 0.27 -33.83
C GLY A 31 8.59 -1.15 -34.00
N TYR A 32 9.08 -1.94 -34.97
CA TYR A 32 8.64 -3.33 -35.13
C TYR A 32 9.51 -4.31 -34.31
N PRO A 33 8.92 -5.14 -33.42
CA PRO A 33 9.64 -6.23 -32.77
C PRO A 33 10.05 -7.27 -33.83
N HIS A 34 11.35 -7.51 -33.98
CA HIS A 34 11.87 -8.42 -35.00
C HIS A 34 11.47 -9.87 -34.71
N THR A 35 11.01 -10.60 -35.72
CA THR A 35 10.74 -12.03 -35.61
C THR A 35 12.03 -12.86 -35.79
N PHE A 36 11.98 -14.15 -35.46
CA PHE A 36 13.07 -15.08 -35.76
C PHE A 36 13.37 -15.18 -37.27
N ASP A 37 12.35 -15.02 -38.12
CA ASP A 37 12.52 -15.04 -39.57
C ASP A 37 13.20 -13.76 -40.09
N ASP A 38 12.89 -12.59 -39.53
CA ASP A 38 13.54 -11.31 -39.87
C ASP A 38 15.04 -11.35 -39.55
N VAL A 39 15.39 -11.81 -38.35
CA VAL A 39 16.78 -11.96 -37.91
C VAL A 39 17.52 -12.99 -38.74
N ARG A 40 16.85 -14.08 -39.15
CA ARG A 40 17.41 -15.06 -40.10
C ARG A 40 17.66 -14.44 -41.47
N ALA A 41 16.74 -13.61 -41.97
CA ALA A 41 16.86 -12.93 -43.26
C ALA A 41 18.03 -11.92 -43.26
N VAL A 42 18.11 -11.03 -42.27
CA VAL A 42 19.22 -10.06 -42.17
C VAL A 42 20.56 -10.76 -41.98
N ARG A 43 20.63 -11.82 -41.17
CA ARG A 43 21.84 -12.66 -41.04
C ARG A 43 22.25 -13.31 -42.36
N ALA A 44 21.29 -13.74 -43.19
CA ALA A 44 21.58 -14.29 -44.50
C ALA A 44 22.15 -13.22 -45.44
N VAL A 45 21.57 -12.02 -45.47
CA VAL A 45 22.06 -10.87 -46.23
C VAL A 45 23.48 -10.47 -45.79
N LEU A 46 23.73 -10.29 -44.50
CA LEU A 46 25.07 -9.94 -44.00
C LEU A 46 26.14 -10.98 -44.38
N LYS A 47 25.76 -12.27 -44.49
CA LYS A 47 26.65 -13.33 -44.98
C LYS A 47 26.93 -13.28 -46.49
N THR A 48 26.04 -12.75 -47.33
CA THR A 48 26.33 -12.60 -48.78
C THR A 48 27.41 -11.55 -49.05
N VAL A 49 27.62 -10.61 -48.13
CA VAL A 49 28.70 -9.59 -48.18
C VAL A 49 30.08 -10.18 -47.82
N GLY A 50 30.17 -11.49 -47.55
CA GLY A 50 31.45 -12.18 -47.27
C GLY A 50 31.97 -12.03 -45.84
N LEU A 51 31.17 -11.49 -44.93
CA LEU A 51 31.54 -11.31 -43.53
C LEU A 51 31.67 -12.67 -42.78
N PRO A 52 32.72 -12.87 -41.96
CA PRO A 52 32.80 -13.96 -40.99
C PRO A 52 31.56 -14.03 -40.09
N THR A 53 31.20 -15.22 -39.61
CA THR A 53 29.94 -15.41 -38.85
C THR A 53 29.98 -14.67 -37.50
N GLU A 54 31.18 -14.48 -36.98
CA GLU A 54 31.52 -13.75 -35.76
C GLU A 54 31.16 -12.26 -35.93
N LEU A 55 31.66 -11.60 -36.99
CA LEU A 55 31.33 -10.20 -37.27
C LEU A 55 29.84 -10.01 -37.61
N VAL A 56 29.20 -10.97 -38.28
CA VAL A 56 27.75 -10.92 -38.51
C VAL A 56 26.95 -10.97 -37.19
N LEU A 57 27.41 -11.73 -36.20
CA LEU A 57 26.79 -11.76 -34.87
C LEU A 57 27.03 -10.44 -34.12
N GLU A 58 28.26 -9.93 -34.13
CA GLU A 58 28.64 -8.67 -33.46
C GLU A 58 27.88 -7.46 -34.04
N ILE A 59 27.66 -7.42 -35.37
CA ILE A 59 26.84 -6.38 -36.02
C ILE A 59 25.38 -6.45 -35.58
N LEU A 60 24.80 -7.66 -35.48
CA LEU A 60 23.41 -7.84 -35.05
C LEU A 60 23.23 -7.49 -33.57
N GLU A 61 24.21 -7.85 -32.73
CA GLU A 61 24.24 -7.50 -31.29
C GLU A 61 24.38 -5.98 -31.09
N HIS A 62 25.30 -5.32 -31.80
CA HIS A 62 25.51 -3.87 -31.72
C HIS A 62 24.34 -3.05 -32.29
N ALA A 63 23.52 -3.65 -33.15
CA ALA A 63 22.31 -3.03 -33.70
C ALA A 63 21.04 -3.35 -32.90
N ASP A 64 21.14 -4.07 -31.76
CA ASP A 64 20.01 -4.63 -30.99
C ASP A 64 19.01 -5.43 -31.86
N TYR A 65 19.48 -6.02 -32.97
CA TYR A 65 18.64 -6.69 -33.97
C TYR A 65 18.35 -8.15 -33.55
N GLU A 66 17.69 -8.28 -32.42
CA GLU A 66 17.37 -9.53 -31.74
C GLU A 66 15.90 -9.94 -31.91
N PRO A 67 15.58 -11.24 -31.95
CA PRO A 67 14.19 -11.68 -32.05
C PRO A 67 13.43 -11.42 -30.74
N VAL A 68 12.23 -10.83 -30.89
CA VAL A 68 11.36 -10.38 -29.81
C VAL A 68 10.00 -11.07 -29.90
N LEU A 69 9.65 -11.85 -28.88
CA LEU A 69 8.31 -12.40 -28.71
C LEU A 69 7.49 -11.49 -27.80
N SER A 70 6.58 -10.72 -28.37
CA SER A 70 5.54 -10.00 -27.63
C SER A 70 4.25 -10.81 -27.63
N ILE A 71 3.70 -11.08 -26.44
CA ILE A 71 2.39 -11.70 -26.27
C ILE A 71 1.58 -10.82 -25.32
N SER A 72 0.26 -10.79 -25.48
CA SER A 72 -0.58 -10.09 -24.52
C SER A 72 -1.89 -10.78 -24.15
N ASN A 73 -2.43 -10.39 -22.99
CA ASN A 73 -3.78 -10.73 -22.55
C ASN A 73 -4.54 -9.46 -22.10
N THR A 74 -5.70 -9.21 -22.71
CA THR A 74 -6.57 -8.08 -22.38
C THR A 74 -7.73 -8.45 -21.46
N ASN A 75 -7.89 -9.73 -21.10
CA ASN A 75 -9.00 -10.22 -20.31
C ASN A 75 -8.79 -9.95 -18.81
N PRO A 76 -9.79 -9.38 -18.10
CA PRO A 76 -9.64 -9.07 -16.68
C PRO A 76 -9.53 -10.33 -15.82
N VAL A 77 -8.40 -10.48 -15.13
CA VAL A 77 -8.16 -11.56 -14.16
C VAL A 77 -8.41 -11.06 -12.73
N LYS A 78 -8.79 -11.98 -11.83
CA LYS A 78 -9.12 -11.71 -10.42
C LYS A 78 -8.78 -12.89 -9.52
N ALA A 79 -7.66 -12.82 -8.79
CA ALA A 79 -7.45 -13.65 -7.59
C ALA A 79 -8.28 -13.08 -6.43
N SER A 80 -8.80 -13.95 -5.55
CA SER A 80 -9.47 -13.49 -4.33
C SER A 80 -9.44 -14.55 -3.23
N ALA A 81 -8.82 -14.24 -2.10
CA ALA A 81 -8.80 -15.12 -0.94
C ALA A 81 -10.05 -14.90 -0.08
N ARG A 82 -10.64 -15.99 0.41
CA ARG A 82 -11.91 -16.03 1.13
C ARG A 82 -11.73 -16.72 2.49
N MET A 83 -12.65 -16.48 3.43
CA MET A 83 -12.71 -17.24 4.69
C MET A 83 -12.95 -18.72 4.40
N GLY A 84 -12.07 -19.59 4.91
CA GLY A 84 -12.11 -21.03 4.68
C GLY A 84 -10.72 -21.68 4.72
N ARG A 85 -10.65 -22.99 4.42
CA ARG A 85 -9.41 -23.79 4.50
C ARG A 85 -8.29 -23.38 3.54
N ASN A 86 -8.57 -22.55 2.53
CA ASN A 86 -7.60 -22.11 1.53
C ASN A 86 -7.53 -20.57 1.58
N SER A 87 -6.69 -20.05 2.49
CA SER A 87 -6.48 -18.61 2.72
C SER A 87 -5.59 -17.92 1.68
N VAL A 88 -5.17 -18.66 0.65
CA VAL A 88 -4.33 -18.20 -0.46
C VAL A 88 -5.00 -18.58 -1.77
N HIS A 89 -5.06 -17.65 -2.73
CA HIS A 89 -5.69 -17.86 -4.04
C HIS A 89 -4.73 -17.44 -5.15
N ALA A 90 -4.50 -18.34 -6.11
CA ALA A 90 -3.74 -18.08 -7.34
C ALA A 90 -4.65 -18.14 -8.59
N ARG A 91 -4.33 -17.38 -9.65
CA ARG A 91 -4.87 -17.58 -11.00
C ARG A 91 -3.82 -17.24 -12.05
N PRO A 92 -3.75 -17.95 -13.19
CA PRO A 92 -2.91 -17.53 -14.29
C PRO A 92 -3.47 -16.25 -14.92
N CYS A 93 -2.58 -15.29 -15.17
CA CYS A 93 -2.82 -14.10 -15.97
C CYS A 93 -2.41 -14.34 -17.43
N LEU A 94 -1.28 -15.01 -17.63
CA LEU A 94 -0.75 -15.38 -18.94
C LEU A 94 0.03 -16.68 -18.84
N ALA A 95 0.03 -17.48 -19.90
CA ALA A 95 1.02 -18.51 -20.14
C ALA A 95 1.64 -18.32 -21.53
N VAL A 96 2.97 -18.38 -21.62
CA VAL A 96 3.74 -18.29 -22.87
C VAL A 96 4.72 -19.45 -22.96
N ALA A 97 4.69 -20.19 -24.07
CA ALA A 97 5.72 -21.17 -24.38
C ALA A 97 6.95 -20.48 -24.96
N ILE A 98 8.12 -20.81 -24.42
CA ILE A 98 9.43 -20.44 -24.97
C ILE A 98 9.59 -21.16 -26.30
N PRO A 99 9.74 -20.44 -27.44
CA PRO A 99 9.91 -21.04 -28.74
C PRO A 99 11.10 -21.99 -28.75
N SER A 100 10.93 -23.15 -29.36
CA SER A 100 12.05 -23.98 -29.80
C SER A 100 12.18 -23.85 -31.30
N VAL A 101 13.39 -23.57 -31.76
CA VAL A 101 13.65 -23.21 -33.16
C VAL A 101 13.78 -24.46 -34.06
N HIS A 102 13.47 -25.64 -33.53
CA HIS A 102 13.38 -26.89 -34.28
C HIS A 102 12.21 -26.94 -35.28
N THR A 103 11.35 -25.92 -35.34
CA THR A 103 10.11 -25.93 -36.15
C THR A 103 10.33 -25.90 -37.67
N THR A 104 11.56 -25.65 -38.17
CA THR A 104 11.83 -25.52 -39.62
C THR A 104 13.20 -26.07 -40.10
N GLN A 105 13.79 -27.10 -39.49
CA GLN A 105 15.06 -27.70 -39.99
C GLN A 105 15.03 -29.22 -40.16
N GLU A 106 15.78 -29.71 -41.16
CA GLU A 106 15.92 -31.12 -41.51
C GLU A 106 16.67 -31.95 -40.43
N PRO A 107 16.45 -33.28 -40.38
CA PRO A 107 17.11 -34.15 -39.40
C PRO A 107 18.62 -34.20 -39.62
N GLY A 108 19.41 -33.67 -38.67
CA GLY A 108 20.86 -33.87 -38.61
C GLY A 108 21.71 -32.61 -38.38
N ALA A 109 21.13 -31.42 -38.49
CA ALA A 109 21.84 -30.19 -38.13
C ALA A 109 22.03 -30.07 -36.61
N ARG A 110 23.23 -29.64 -36.15
CA ARG A 110 23.41 -29.15 -34.78
C ARG A 110 22.71 -27.80 -34.66
N SER A 111 21.44 -27.82 -34.30
CA SER A 111 20.66 -26.63 -33.96
C SER A 111 21.32 -25.86 -32.81
N PRO A 112 21.59 -24.55 -32.96
CA PRO A 112 22.13 -23.74 -31.88
C PRO A 112 21.07 -23.55 -30.80
N LYS A 113 21.52 -23.54 -29.54
CA LYS A 113 20.65 -23.28 -28.39
C LYS A 113 20.24 -21.82 -28.38
N THR A 114 18.95 -21.56 -28.26
CA THR A 114 18.44 -20.20 -28.06
C THR A 114 18.43 -19.87 -26.57
N LYS A 115 18.95 -18.70 -26.18
CA LYS A 115 18.94 -18.24 -24.78
C LYS A 115 18.12 -16.97 -24.68
N VAL A 116 17.22 -16.88 -23.70
CA VAL A 116 16.53 -15.62 -23.38
C VAL A 116 17.54 -14.64 -22.77
N LYS A 117 17.60 -13.42 -23.31
CA LYS A 117 18.50 -12.34 -22.84
C LYS A 117 17.81 -11.51 -21.77
N GLU A 118 16.56 -11.16 -22.04
CA GLU A 118 15.71 -10.37 -21.16
C GLU A 118 14.23 -10.75 -21.27
N ILE A 119 13.49 -10.48 -20.20
CA ILE A 119 12.04 -10.56 -20.14
C ILE A 119 11.54 -9.26 -19.52
N GLU A 120 10.79 -8.49 -20.29
CA GLU A 120 10.09 -7.30 -19.86
C GLU A 120 8.63 -7.66 -19.57
N PHE A 121 8.10 -7.22 -18.43
CA PHE A 121 6.71 -7.35 -18.04
C PHE A 121 6.09 -5.97 -17.94
N VAL A 122 5.12 -5.68 -18.81
CA VAL A 122 4.31 -4.45 -18.74
C VAL A 122 2.87 -4.83 -18.39
N PHE A 123 2.37 -4.33 -17.27
CA PHE A 123 1.03 -4.65 -16.78
C PHE A 123 0.46 -3.59 -15.85
N HIS A 124 -0.87 -3.56 -15.80
CA HIS A 124 -1.64 -2.67 -14.94
C HIS A 124 -2.30 -3.49 -13.83
N SER A 125 -2.05 -3.15 -12.55
CA SER A 125 -2.66 -3.86 -11.42
C SER A 125 -2.92 -2.96 -10.22
N GLN A 126 -3.82 -3.40 -9.34
CA GLN A 126 -4.20 -2.68 -8.11
C GLN A 126 -4.36 -3.67 -6.97
N ASP A 127 -4.00 -3.27 -5.76
CA ASP A 127 -4.63 -3.83 -4.57
C ASP A 127 -5.78 -2.93 -4.13
N GLN A 128 -6.95 -3.53 -3.92
CA GLN A 128 -8.13 -2.87 -3.37
C GLN A 128 -7.93 -2.37 -1.93
N GLY A 129 -6.96 -2.92 -1.19
CA GLY A 129 -6.62 -2.57 0.18
C GLY A 129 -7.66 -2.95 1.25
N TRP A 130 -7.19 -2.98 2.50
CA TRP A 130 -8.00 -2.70 3.69
C TRP A 130 -7.18 -1.74 4.56
N ALA A 131 -7.81 -0.67 5.04
CA ALA A 131 -7.16 0.51 5.63
C ALA A 131 -6.83 0.40 7.13
N ASP A 132 -6.40 -0.77 7.61
CA ASP A 132 -6.15 -1.03 9.04
C ASP A 132 -4.65 -1.06 9.39
N GLU A 133 -3.77 -1.17 8.38
CA GLU A 133 -2.32 -1.08 8.51
C GLU A 133 -1.81 0.19 7.80
N ASN A 134 -0.68 0.77 8.26
CA ASN A 134 -0.05 1.95 7.66
C ASN A 134 0.69 1.62 6.34
N THR A 135 -0.02 0.97 5.41
CA THR A 135 0.45 0.52 4.11
C THR A 135 -0.10 1.28 2.87
N PRO A 136 -1.09 2.21 2.93
CA PRO A 136 -1.49 2.99 1.76
C PRO A 136 -0.32 3.67 1.05
N GLY A 137 -0.29 3.56 -0.28
CA GLY A 137 0.79 4.08 -1.12
C GLY A 137 2.06 3.21 -1.15
N SER A 138 2.18 2.20 -0.28
CA SER A 138 3.33 1.29 -0.21
C SER A 138 3.11 -0.04 -0.94
N PHE A 139 4.16 -0.84 -0.98
CA PHE A 139 4.20 -2.21 -1.51
C PHE A 139 4.13 -3.31 -0.43
N HIS A 140 3.77 -2.95 0.81
CA HIS A 140 3.44 -3.92 1.86
C HIS A 140 1.99 -4.38 1.67
N THR A 141 1.81 -5.41 0.85
CA THR A 141 0.52 -5.86 0.31
C THR A 141 0.26 -7.35 0.56
N SER A 142 -1.02 -7.73 0.58
CA SER A 142 -1.46 -9.12 0.56
C SER A 142 -1.81 -9.65 -0.85
N SER A 143 -1.52 -8.89 -1.92
CA SER A 143 -1.68 -9.32 -3.31
C SER A 143 -0.47 -8.97 -4.19
N TRP A 144 -0.06 -9.90 -5.04
CA TRP A 144 1.14 -9.77 -5.85
C TRP A 144 1.03 -10.54 -7.17
N LEU A 145 1.99 -10.32 -8.06
CA LEU A 145 2.24 -11.17 -9.21
C LEU A 145 3.53 -11.97 -9.03
N GLU A 146 3.56 -13.16 -9.62
CA GLU A 146 4.71 -14.07 -9.61
C GLU A 146 4.77 -14.89 -10.90
N VAL A 147 5.95 -15.42 -11.22
CA VAL A 147 6.21 -16.19 -12.46
C VAL A 147 6.67 -17.60 -12.11
N SER A 148 6.01 -18.61 -12.66
CA SER A 148 6.51 -19.99 -12.64
C SER A 148 7.07 -20.39 -14.00
N ILE A 149 8.08 -21.25 -13.99
CA ILE A 149 8.45 -22.03 -15.17
C ILE A 149 7.84 -23.43 -15.02
N ILE A 150 7.08 -23.86 -16.03
CA ILE A 150 6.56 -25.22 -16.15
C ILE A 150 7.28 -25.90 -17.33
N ARG A 151 7.95 -27.01 -17.05
CA ARG A 151 8.74 -27.76 -18.04
C ARG A 151 8.00 -29.01 -18.51
N PRO A 152 7.64 -29.11 -19.81
CA PRO A 152 7.24 -30.38 -20.41
C PRO A 152 8.39 -31.40 -20.32
N SER A 153 8.12 -32.63 -19.91
CA SER A 153 9.17 -33.63 -19.66
C SER A 153 9.85 -34.14 -20.94
N ASP A 154 9.13 -34.19 -22.07
CA ASP A 154 9.63 -34.69 -23.36
C ASP A 154 8.81 -34.13 -24.55
N GLN A 155 9.01 -34.65 -25.76
CA GLN A 155 8.25 -34.28 -26.96
C GLN A 155 6.83 -34.87 -27.02
N THR A 156 6.51 -35.84 -26.15
CA THR A 156 5.20 -36.52 -26.07
C THR A 156 4.27 -35.90 -25.02
N SER A 157 4.75 -34.94 -24.24
CA SER A 157 3.94 -34.17 -23.30
C SER A 157 2.79 -33.44 -24.02
N SER A 158 1.58 -33.58 -23.49
CA SER A 158 0.38 -32.85 -23.90
C SER A 158 0.29 -31.44 -23.31
N PHE A 159 1.29 -31.01 -22.53
CA PHE A 159 1.27 -29.73 -21.85
C PHE A 159 1.74 -28.58 -22.75
N THR A 160 0.97 -27.49 -22.75
CA THR A 160 1.18 -26.25 -23.51
C THR A 160 0.65 -25.07 -22.71
N SER A 161 0.94 -23.84 -23.14
CA SER A 161 0.32 -22.60 -22.62
C SER A 161 -1.22 -22.61 -22.66
N HIS A 162 -1.82 -23.41 -23.54
CA HIS A 162 -3.28 -23.48 -23.74
C HIS A 162 -3.93 -24.68 -23.05
N THR A 163 -3.19 -25.50 -22.30
CA THR A 163 -3.74 -26.73 -21.71
C THR A 163 -4.87 -26.41 -20.71
N PRO A 164 -6.10 -26.93 -20.88
CA PRO A 164 -7.28 -26.35 -20.22
C PRO A 164 -7.28 -26.34 -18.69
N PHE A 165 -6.64 -27.30 -18.02
CA PHE A 165 -6.67 -27.36 -16.55
C PHE A 165 -5.95 -26.16 -15.90
N LEU A 166 -4.93 -25.61 -16.57
CA LEU A 166 -4.16 -24.46 -16.09
C LEU A 166 -5.10 -23.26 -15.82
N TRP A 167 -6.10 -23.09 -16.68
CA TRP A 167 -7.05 -22.00 -16.68
C TRP A 167 -8.33 -22.27 -15.85
N GLN A 168 -8.47 -23.47 -15.28
CA GLN A 168 -9.67 -23.89 -14.53
C GLN A 168 -9.55 -23.58 -13.03
N SER A 169 -10.59 -22.95 -12.48
CA SER A 169 -10.68 -22.62 -11.04
C SER A 169 -11.01 -23.81 -10.12
N ARG A 170 -10.72 -25.04 -10.54
CA ARG A 170 -11.00 -26.27 -9.77
C ARG A 170 -9.81 -26.72 -8.92
N LEU A 171 -8.59 -26.39 -9.33
CA LEU A 171 -7.36 -26.64 -8.58
C LEU A 171 -7.25 -25.60 -7.47
N ARG A 172 -7.11 -26.05 -6.22
CA ARG A 172 -7.21 -25.18 -5.03
C ARG A 172 -5.92 -25.07 -4.24
N THR A 173 -4.97 -25.97 -4.47
CA THR A 173 -3.64 -25.94 -3.85
C THR A 173 -2.53 -26.13 -4.88
N ALA A 174 -1.27 -25.97 -4.45
CA ALA A 174 -0.11 -26.22 -5.29
C ALA A 174 0.03 -27.72 -5.62
N GLU A 175 -0.31 -28.60 -4.67
CA GLU A 175 -0.26 -30.05 -4.80
C GLU A 175 -1.28 -30.57 -5.83
N ASP A 176 -2.50 -30.01 -5.85
CA ASP A 176 -3.51 -30.31 -6.88
C ASP A 176 -2.94 -30.04 -8.29
N LEU A 177 -2.25 -28.91 -8.45
CA LEU A 177 -1.68 -28.46 -9.72
C LEU A 177 -0.43 -29.28 -10.10
N GLU A 178 0.45 -29.61 -9.15
CA GLU A 178 1.58 -30.52 -9.39
C GLU A 178 1.10 -31.91 -9.84
N LEU A 179 0.00 -32.43 -9.27
CA LEU A 179 -0.58 -33.71 -9.67
C LEU A 179 -1.15 -33.68 -11.10
N GLU A 180 -1.85 -32.62 -11.50
CA GLU A 180 -2.33 -32.46 -12.89
C GLU A 180 -1.19 -32.24 -13.90
N LEU A 181 -0.14 -31.51 -13.50
CA LEU A 181 1.07 -31.36 -14.30
C LEU A 181 1.76 -32.70 -14.55
N GLN A 182 1.93 -33.53 -13.51
CA GLN A 182 2.50 -34.87 -13.64
C GLN A 182 1.69 -35.76 -14.60
N LYS A 183 0.35 -35.73 -14.52
CA LYS A 183 -0.53 -36.45 -15.47
C LYS A 183 -0.33 -36.02 -16.92
N ASN A 184 0.03 -34.76 -17.15
CA ASN A 184 0.29 -34.19 -18.48
C ASN A 184 1.78 -34.19 -18.86
N ARG A 185 2.61 -34.95 -18.14
CA ARG A 185 4.07 -35.03 -18.35
C ARG A 185 4.74 -33.65 -18.32
N ALA A 186 4.46 -32.87 -17.28
CA ALA A 186 5.10 -31.60 -17.01
C ALA A 186 5.40 -31.44 -15.52
N THR A 187 6.35 -30.58 -15.16
CA THR A 187 6.72 -30.29 -13.77
C THR A 187 7.06 -28.81 -13.59
N PHE A 188 6.95 -28.28 -12.36
CA PHE A 188 7.53 -26.98 -12.03
C PHE A 188 9.06 -27.07 -11.99
N VAL A 189 9.73 -26.07 -12.57
CA VAL A 189 11.14 -25.81 -12.26
C VAL A 189 11.17 -25.05 -10.94
N ARG A 190 11.86 -25.61 -9.94
CA ARG A 190 11.94 -25.01 -8.60
C ARG A 190 12.90 -23.81 -8.61
N ARG A 191 12.51 -22.70 -7.97
CA ARG A 191 13.40 -21.58 -7.71
C ARG A 191 14.51 -22.01 -6.73
N PRO A 192 15.79 -21.64 -6.94
CA PRO A 192 16.85 -21.83 -5.95
C PRO A 192 16.48 -21.24 -4.58
N SER A 193 16.71 -21.98 -3.49
CA SER A 193 16.25 -21.62 -2.14
C SER A 193 16.92 -20.38 -1.53
N ALA A 194 18.07 -19.97 -2.08
CA ALA A 194 18.82 -18.78 -1.64
C ALA A 194 18.20 -17.45 -2.11
N ILE A 195 17.32 -17.46 -3.11
CA ILE A 195 16.72 -16.25 -3.68
C ILE A 195 15.55 -15.77 -2.81
N ALA A 196 15.46 -14.45 -2.62
CA ALA A 196 14.44 -13.79 -1.83
C ALA A 196 13.01 -14.20 -2.23
N GLN A 197 12.16 -14.44 -1.23
CA GLN A 197 10.80 -14.97 -1.42
C GLN A 197 9.72 -13.87 -1.58
N GLY A 198 10.03 -12.61 -1.29
CA GLY A 198 9.04 -11.53 -1.29
C GLY A 198 7.81 -11.88 -0.42
N ALA A 199 6.60 -11.57 -0.90
CA ALA A 199 5.35 -11.88 -0.21
C ALA A 199 5.02 -13.40 -0.11
N GLN A 200 5.81 -14.26 -0.78
CA GLN A 200 5.62 -15.73 -0.82
C GLN A 200 6.13 -16.45 0.43
N GLY A 201 6.57 -15.73 1.46
CA GLY A 201 7.21 -16.29 2.64
C GLY A 201 6.45 -17.47 3.26
N GLY A 202 7.13 -18.62 3.34
CA GLY A 202 6.59 -19.87 3.87
C GLY A 202 5.99 -20.82 2.83
N GLU A 203 5.93 -20.45 1.55
CA GLU A 203 5.47 -21.32 0.46
C GLU A 203 6.61 -22.12 -0.21
N ALA A 204 6.24 -23.19 -0.92
CA ALA A 204 7.19 -23.96 -1.72
C ALA A 204 7.79 -23.11 -2.88
N PRO A 205 9.06 -23.33 -3.27
CA PRO A 205 9.73 -22.51 -4.28
C PRO A 205 9.31 -22.88 -5.72
N LEU A 206 8.03 -22.64 -6.05
CA LEU A 206 7.41 -22.96 -7.35
C LEU A 206 7.37 -21.76 -8.32
N SER A 207 7.74 -20.57 -7.83
CA SER A 207 7.64 -19.32 -8.56
C SER A 207 8.67 -18.30 -8.09
N TRP A 208 9.00 -17.37 -8.98
CA TRP A 208 9.78 -16.17 -8.72
C TRP A 208 8.82 -15.00 -8.48
N PHE A 209 9.08 -14.23 -7.43
CA PHE A 209 8.31 -13.04 -7.13
C PHE A 209 8.51 -11.99 -8.24
N LEU A 210 7.42 -11.41 -8.77
CA LEU A 210 7.46 -10.44 -9.87
C LEU A 210 7.23 -9.01 -9.37
N GLN A 211 6.11 -8.79 -8.67
CA GLN A 211 5.70 -7.44 -8.28
C GLN A 211 4.65 -7.49 -7.15
N ALA A 212 4.90 -6.78 -6.05
CA ALA A 212 3.87 -6.40 -5.10
C ALA A 212 2.92 -5.38 -5.76
N ASN A 213 1.61 -5.54 -5.56
CA ASN A 213 0.67 -4.47 -5.91
C ASN A 213 0.80 -3.31 -4.91
N ARG A 214 0.76 -2.08 -5.40
CA ARG A 214 0.63 -0.89 -4.56
C ARG A 214 -0.73 -0.89 -3.88
N VAL A 215 -0.76 -0.56 -2.60
CA VAL A 215 -2.01 -0.46 -1.82
C VAL A 215 -2.65 0.91 -2.07
N CYS A 216 -3.93 0.92 -2.48
CA CYS A 216 -4.86 2.07 -2.65
C CYS A 216 -5.23 2.40 -4.10
N GLU A 217 -4.28 2.64 -5.00
CA GLU A 217 -4.57 3.03 -6.40
C GLU A 217 -4.04 2.00 -7.42
N PRO A 218 -4.70 1.85 -8.59
CA PRO A 218 -4.12 1.14 -9.71
C PRO A 218 -2.86 1.81 -10.22
N ASP A 219 -1.83 1.02 -10.51
CA ASP A 219 -0.54 1.51 -11.00
C ASP A 219 -0.11 0.75 -12.26
N ASP A 220 0.74 1.38 -13.06
CA ASP A 220 1.34 0.81 -14.27
C ASP A 220 2.75 0.31 -13.95
N TYR A 221 2.94 -1.01 -14.05
CA TYR A 221 4.19 -1.66 -13.73
C TYR A 221 4.98 -2.00 -14.98
N ARG A 222 6.27 -1.66 -14.93
CA ARG A 222 7.30 -2.14 -15.84
C ARG A 222 8.38 -2.82 -15.02
N VAL A 223 8.52 -4.14 -15.19
CA VAL A 223 9.61 -4.91 -14.58
C VAL A 223 10.43 -5.55 -15.70
N LEU A 224 11.73 -5.29 -15.72
CA LEU A 224 12.67 -5.87 -16.69
C LEU A 224 13.61 -6.81 -15.94
N TRP A 225 13.67 -8.07 -16.38
CA TRP A 225 14.66 -9.05 -15.92
C TRP A 225 15.66 -9.30 -17.05
N THR A 226 16.95 -9.21 -16.77
CA THR A 226 18.03 -9.46 -17.73
C THR A 226 19.01 -10.49 -17.16
N SER A 227 19.94 -11.01 -17.96
CA SER A 227 21.04 -11.84 -17.44
C SER A 227 21.97 -11.12 -16.47
N ASN A 228 21.96 -9.79 -16.43
CA ASN A 228 22.96 -8.97 -15.73
C ASN A 228 22.36 -8.17 -14.56
N GLY A 229 21.06 -8.33 -14.27
CA GLY A 229 20.33 -7.56 -13.27
C GLY A 229 18.87 -7.34 -13.64
N HIS A 230 18.20 -6.43 -12.92
CA HIS A 230 16.78 -6.13 -13.09
C HIS A 230 16.52 -4.61 -13.03
N GLN A 231 15.37 -4.18 -13.54
CA GLN A 231 14.82 -2.84 -13.36
C GLN A 231 13.35 -2.94 -12.95
N GLY A 232 12.91 -2.04 -12.09
CA GLY A 232 11.52 -1.94 -11.64
C GLY A 232 11.39 -0.93 -10.51
N ASN A 233 10.22 -0.86 -9.88
CA ASN A 233 9.99 -0.01 -8.70
C ASN A 233 10.35 -0.75 -7.38
N GLU A 234 10.18 -0.08 -6.24
CA GLU A 234 10.48 -0.62 -4.90
C GLU A 234 9.69 -1.89 -4.53
N GLY A 235 8.58 -2.19 -5.22
CA GLY A 235 7.80 -3.41 -5.05
C GLY A 235 8.16 -4.55 -6.03
N SER A 236 9.11 -4.33 -6.94
CA SER A 236 9.48 -5.30 -7.98
C SER A 236 10.42 -6.39 -7.47
N GLY A 237 10.30 -7.60 -8.03
CA GLY A 237 11.18 -8.73 -7.76
C GLY A 237 12.37 -8.79 -8.71
N SER A 238 13.49 -9.32 -8.25
CA SER A 238 14.75 -9.34 -9.02
C SER A 238 14.78 -10.35 -10.18
N GLY A 239 13.90 -11.36 -10.19
CA GLY A 239 13.92 -12.43 -11.20
C GLY A 239 15.18 -13.31 -11.18
N GLU A 240 16.00 -13.20 -10.14
CA GLU A 240 17.35 -13.78 -10.08
C GLU A 240 17.37 -15.28 -10.38
N GLY A 241 18.33 -15.73 -11.18
CA GLY A 241 18.47 -17.12 -11.64
C GLY A 241 17.37 -17.61 -12.60
N LEU A 242 16.28 -16.89 -12.85
CA LEU A 242 15.18 -17.35 -13.70
C LEU A 242 15.64 -17.57 -15.15
N LEU A 243 16.37 -16.62 -15.73
CA LEU A 243 16.88 -16.70 -17.10
C LEU A 243 18.01 -17.74 -17.27
N GLU A 244 18.62 -18.20 -16.16
CA GLU A 244 19.67 -19.22 -16.17
C GLU A 244 19.10 -20.64 -16.23
N VAL A 245 17.97 -20.87 -15.56
CA VAL A 245 17.31 -22.18 -15.51
C VAL A 245 16.32 -22.41 -16.67
N LEU A 246 15.95 -21.35 -17.40
CA LEU A 246 14.98 -21.37 -18.49
C LEU A 246 15.51 -22.13 -19.72
N GLN A 247 14.65 -22.94 -20.34
CA GLN A 247 14.98 -23.81 -21.46
C GLN A 247 13.96 -23.66 -22.60
N GLU A 248 14.34 -24.11 -23.81
CA GLU A 248 13.40 -24.19 -24.93
C GLU A 248 12.21 -25.11 -24.58
N ARG A 249 11.01 -24.75 -25.06
CA ARG A 249 9.72 -25.41 -24.76
C ARG A 249 9.21 -25.27 -23.33
N ASP A 250 9.94 -24.63 -22.41
CA ASP A 250 9.38 -24.25 -21.12
C ASP A 250 8.17 -23.33 -21.31
N VAL A 251 7.20 -23.40 -20.40
CA VAL A 251 6.05 -22.49 -20.35
C VAL A 251 6.21 -21.58 -19.15
N LEU A 252 6.44 -20.29 -19.39
CA LEU A 252 6.34 -19.27 -18.36
C LEU A 252 4.86 -19.00 -18.07
N VAL A 253 4.46 -19.10 -16.82
CA VAL A 253 3.12 -18.76 -16.36
C VAL A 253 3.21 -17.61 -15.37
N VAL A 254 2.54 -16.50 -15.66
CA VAL A 254 2.40 -15.37 -14.75
C VAL A 254 1.13 -15.55 -13.95
N TRP A 255 1.23 -15.53 -12.64
CA TRP A 255 0.12 -15.70 -11.71
C TRP A 255 -0.23 -14.38 -11.02
N THR A 256 -1.51 -14.13 -10.80
CA THR A 256 -1.98 -13.18 -9.79
C THR A 256 -2.29 -13.94 -8.50
N ARG A 257 -1.87 -13.38 -7.37
CA ARG A 257 -1.96 -13.97 -6.03
C ARG A 257 -2.71 -13.03 -5.10
N ALA A 258 -3.49 -13.60 -4.19
CA ALA A 258 -4.07 -12.91 -3.05
C ALA A 258 -4.00 -13.82 -1.81
N LYS A 259 -3.61 -13.26 -0.67
CA LYS A 259 -3.53 -13.93 0.64
C LYS A 259 -4.48 -13.23 1.62
N TYR A 260 -4.93 -13.96 2.63
CA TYR A 260 -5.91 -13.57 3.64
C TYR A 260 -7.35 -13.34 3.13
N PRO A 261 -8.39 -13.64 3.94
CA PRO A 261 -9.77 -13.42 3.55
C PRO A 261 -10.13 -11.96 3.28
N GLY A 262 -10.95 -11.73 2.26
CA GLY A 262 -11.49 -10.40 1.91
C GLY A 262 -10.74 -9.72 0.76
N TRP A 263 -9.51 -10.15 0.47
CA TRP A 263 -8.66 -9.58 -0.56
C TRP A 263 -9.08 -10.03 -1.97
N SER A 264 -8.99 -9.12 -2.94
CA SER A 264 -9.45 -9.37 -4.31
C SER A 264 -8.77 -8.45 -5.33
N TYR A 265 -8.04 -9.04 -6.27
CA TYR A 265 -7.48 -8.35 -7.43
C TYR A 265 -8.61 -8.01 -8.43
N LYS A 266 -8.55 -6.84 -9.07
CA LYS A 266 -9.49 -6.43 -10.13
C LYS A 266 -8.74 -5.70 -11.25
N GLN A 267 -8.69 -6.26 -12.45
CA GLN A 267 -8.31 -5.51 -13.63
C GLN A 267 -9.51 -4.66 -14.12
N PRO A 268 -9.39 -3.32 -14.22
CA PRO A 268 -10.52 -2.43 -14.48
C PRO A 268 -11.00 -2.42 -15.94
N HIS A 269 -12.27 -2.08 -16.15
CA HIS A 269 -12.81 -1.78 -17.47
C HIS A 269 -12.42 -0.37 -17.92
N PHE A 270 -12.06 -0.24 -19.20
CA PHE A 270 -11.75 1.07 -19.79
C PHE A 270 -13.01 1.90 -20.06
N THR A 271 -13.34 2.74 -19.10
CA THR A 271 -13.67 4.13 -19.42
C THR A 271 -12.45 4.97 -19.05
N LYS A 272 -12.12 5.95 -19.90
CA LYS A 272 -11.18 7.01 -19.53
C LYS A 272 -11.88 7.80 -18.41
N MET A 273 -11.65 7.42 -17.16
CA MET A 273 -11.89 8.34 -16.05
C MET A 273 -11.10 9.61 -16.39
N PRO A 274 -11.69 10.81 -16.26
CA PRO A 274 -10.88 12.00 -16.09
C PRO A 274 -9.87 11.74 -14.98
N GLN A 275 -8.69 12.37 -15.05
CA GLN A 275 -7.88 12.59 -13.84
C GLN A 275 -8.84 12.98 -12.71
N PRO A 276 -8.89 12.24 -11.58
CA PRO A 276 -9.88 12.51 -10.55
C PRO A 276 -9.73 13.99 -10.19
N PRO A 277 -10.78 14.82 -10.41
CA PRO A 277 -10.64 16.27 -10.33
C PRO A 277 -10.08 16.59 -8.96
N SER A 278 -8.87 17.17 -8.94
CA SER A 278 -7.99 17.29 -7.77
C SER A 278 -8.82 17.42 -6.51
N ASN A 279 -8.95 16.32 -5.75
CA ASN A 279 -10.10 16.13 -4.87
C ASN A 279 -10.26 17.39 -4.00
N PRO A 280 -11.31 18.21 -4.21
CA PRO A 280 -11.32 19.53 -3.60
C PRO A 280 -11.41 19.42 -2.07
N ASN A 281 -11.86 18.26 -1.57
CA ASN A 281 -11.91 17.88 -0.16
C ASN A 281 -10.57 17.40 0.42
N TYR A 282 -9.53 17.28 -0.42
CA TYR A 282 -8.17 16.88 -0.08
C TYR A 282 -7.16 17.65 -0.95
N PRO A 283 -6.98 18.96 -0.70
CA PRO A 283 -6.00 19.77 -1.41
C PRO A 283 -4.61 19.17 -1.22
N SER A 284 -3.85 18.99 -2.30
CA SER A 284 -2.48 18.46 -2.23
C SER A 284 -1.55 19.44 -1.51
N GLY A 285 -0.76 18.94 -0.56
CA GLY A 285 0.34 19.70 0.02
C GLY A 285 1.52 19.91 -0.97
N PRO A 286 2.61 20.57 -0.53
CA PRO A 286 2.87 21.04 0.83
C PRO A 286 1.96 22.20 1.23
N TYR A 287 1.60 22.27 2.51
CA TYR A 287 0.82 23.38 3.06
C TYR A 287 1.76 24.43 3.64
N THR A 288 1.57 25.70 3.27
CA THR A 288 2.37 26.81 3.79
C THR A 288 2.03 27.05 5.28
N PRO A 289 3.04 27.15 6.18
CA PRO A 289 2.81 27.52 7.58
C PRO A 289 2.00 28.82 7.72
N GLY A 290 1.09 28.87 8.70
CA GLY A 290 0.19 30.01 8.92
C GLY A 290 -1.00 30.11 7.94
N GLN A 291 -0.99 29.39 6.81
CA GLN A 291 -2.07 29.45 5.83
C GLN A 291 -3.21 28.48 6.15
N HIS A 292 -4.44 29.00 6.24
CA HIS A 292 -5.65 28.19 6.34
C HIS A 292 -6.08 27.72 4.94
N VAL A 293 -5.99 26.42 4.67
CA VAL A 293 -6.53 25.82 3.44
C VAL A 293 -7.89 25.20 3.76
N ILE A 294 -8.96 25.85 3.31
CA ILE A 294 -10.34 25.43 3.58
C ILE A 294 -10.90 24.70 2.34
N PRO A 295 -10.97 23.36 2.33
CA PRO A 295 -11.69 22.63 1.28
C PRO A 295 -13.19 22.95 1.32
N PRO A 296 -13.91 22.90 0.17
CA PRO A 296 -15.37 22.95 0.18
C PRO A 296 -15.96 21.77 0.95
N PRO A 297 -17.18 21.90 1.50
CA PRO A 297 -17.85 20.82 2.22
C PRO A 297 -18.17 19.66 1.27
N ARG A 298 -17.92 18.42 1.72
CA ARG A 298 -18.33 17.21 0.99
C ARG A 298 -19.85 17.17 0.81
N PRO A 299 -20.37 16.73 -0.35
CA PRO A 299 -21.78 16.41 -0.48
C PRO A 299 -22.15 15.28 0.49
N THR A 300 -23.35 15.37 1.08
CA THR A 300 -23.87 14.34 2.01
C THR A 300 -24.05 13.01 1.28
N SER A 301 -23.36 11.96 1.74
CA SER A 301 -23.60 10.59 1.27
C SER A 301 -24.82 9.99 1.97
N PRO A 302 -25.87 9.54 1.26
CA PRO A 302 -27.03 8.90 1.88
C PRO A 302 -26.67 7.67 2.71
N ALA A 303 -25.60 6.95 2.34
CA ALA A 303 -25.14 5.76 3.04
C ALA A 303 -24.53 6.04 4.43
N THR A 304 -24.14 7.29 4.72
CA THR A 304 -23.55 7.70 6.01
C THR A 304 -24.24 8.93 6.61
N ALA A 305 -25.40 9.34 6.09
CA ALA A 305 -26.08 10.57 6.50
C ALA A 305 -26.48 10.57 7.99
N GLU A 306 -26.83 9.40 8.53
CA GLU A 306 -27.19 9.22 9.94
C GLU A 306 -26.02 8.77 10.84
N TYR A 307 -24.79 8.70 10.32
CA TYR A 307 -23.62 8.33 11.12
C TYR A 307 -23.24 9.48 12.08
N ARG A 308 -22.90 9.14 13.32
CA ARG A 308 -22.62 10.11 14.38
C ARG A 308 -21.32 9.75 15.10
N LEU A 309 -20.41 10.73 15.21
CA LEU A 309 -19.36 10.67 16.22
C LEU A 309 -20.03 10.91 17.58
N ASN A 310 -20.32 9.81 18.27
CA ASN A 310 -21.20 9.81 19.44
C ASN A 310 -20.43 10.03 20.75
N HIS A 311 -19.37 9.25 20.97
CA HIS A 311 -18.53 9.27 22.16
C HIS A 311 -17.04 9.15 21.81
N LEU A 312 -16.20 9.47 22.79
CA LEU A 312 -14.78 9.13 22.83
C LEU A 312 -14.53 8.25 24.05
N MET A 313 -13.71 7.20 23.91
CA MET A 313 -13.33 6.32 25.02
C MET A 313 -11.92 6.64 25.53
N VAL A 314 -11.79 6.69 26.86
CA VAL A 314 -10.53 6.95 27.58
C VAL A 314 -10.36 5.93 28.69
N ARG A 315 -9.19 5.29 28.79
CA ARG A 315 -8.90 4.39 29.90
C ARG A 315 -8.50 5.17 31.14
N ILE A 316 -9.02 4.80 32.31
CA ILE A 316 -8.78 5.48 33.59
C ILE A 316 -8.30 4.54 34.69
N LYS A 317 -7.38 5.04 35.53
CA LYS A 317 -6.83 4.32 36.69
C LYS A 317 -7.76 4.37 37.90
N ASN A 318 -8.10 5.55 38.41
CA ASN A 318 -8.93 5.72 39.60
C ASN A 318 -10.29 6.37 39.27
N PRO A 319 -11.39 5.60 39.24
CA PRO A 319 -12.69 6.15 38.89
C PRO A 319 -13.19 7.24 39.84
N GLU A 320 -12.82 7.24 41.12
CA GLU A 320 -13.21 8.31 42.06
C GLU A 320 -12.55 9.64 41.69
N ARG A 321 -11.24 9.64 41.42
CA ARG A 321 -10.50 10.85 41.02
C ARG A 321 -10.97 11.35 39.65
N SER A 322 -11.10 10.46 38.68
CA SER A 322 -11.66 10.75 37.36
C SER A 322 -13.08 11.34 37.44
N LEU A 323 -14.00 10.75 38.21
CA LEU A 323 -15.37 11.27 38.35
C LEU A 323 -15.40 12.64 39.04
N LYS A 324 -14.55 12.87 40.05
CA LYS A 324 -14.39 14.19 40.67
C LYS A 324 -13.87 15.25 39.69
N PHE A 325 -13.00 14.86 38.75
CA PHE A 325 -12.55 15.75 37.67
C PHE A 325 -13.70 16.03 36.68
N TYR A 326 -14.25 15.01 36.03
CA TYR A 326 -15.22 15.23 34.94
C TYR A 326 -16.59 15.73 35.43
N ASN A 327 -17.11 15.22 36.54
CA ASN A 327 -18.43 15.62 37.05
C ASN A 327 -18.33 16.87 37.92
N ASP A 328 -17.49 16.86 38.95
CA ASP A 328 -17.46 17.94 39.93
C ASP A 328 -16.62 19.13 39.46
N CYS A 329 -15.54 18.91 38.69
CA CYS A 329 -14.75 19.99 38.11
C CYS A 329 -15.40 20.57 36.83
N PHE A 330 -15.81 19.70 35.91
CA PHE A 330 -16.30 20.09 34.57
C PHE A 330 -17.81 19.99 34.34
N GLY A 331 -18.58 19.54 35.34
CA GLY A 331 -20.04 19.61 35.31
C GLY A 331 -20.74 18.51 34.52
N LEU A 332 -20.02 17.51 34.00
CA LEU A 332 -20.61 16.35 33.35
C LEU A 332 -21.47 15.52 34.34
N HIS A 333 -22.29 14.64 33.78
CA HIS A 333 -23.14 13.72 34.52
C HIS A 333 -22.91 12.28 34.04
N VAL A 334 -22.95 11.33 34.96
CA VAL A 334 -22.90 9.89 34.66
C VAL A 334 -24.27 9.45 34.14
N VAL A 335 -24.33 9.17 32.84
CA VAL A 335 -25.52 8.67 32.14
C VAL A 335 -25.82 7.23 32.54
N PHE A 336 -24.79 6.38 32.63
CA PHE A 336 -24.86 5.04 33.22
C PHE A 336 -23.49 4.55 33.68
N ILE A 337 -23.49 3.49 34.50
CA ILE A 337 -22.31 2.68 34.83
C ILE A 337 -22.59 1.23 34.41
N PHE A 338 -21.67 0.62 33.68
CA PHE A 338 -21.78 -0.76 33.23
C PHE A 338 -20.56 -1.57 33.65
N ASN A 339 -20.77 -2.57 34.52
CA ASN A 339 -19.74 -3.54 34.89
C ASN A 339 -19.79 -4.70 33.89
N ALA A 340 -18.71 -4.88 33.12
CA ALA A 340 -18.57 -5.94 32.13
C ALA A 340 -17.86 -7.20 32.68
N GLY A 341 -17.50 -7.21 33.96
CA GLY A 341 -16.71 -8.24 34.64
C GLY A 341 -15.27 -7.78 34.84
N PRO A 342 -14.35 -7.92 33.85
CA PRO A 342 -12.94 -7.54 34.01
C PRO A 342 -12.69 -6.03 33.90
N TRP A 343 -13.72 -5.23 33.59
CA TRP A 343 -13.65 -3.77 33.51
C TRP A 343 -15.02 -3.14 33.81
N THR A 344 -14.98 -1.87 34.22
CA THR A 344 -16.17 -1.04 34.46
C THR A 344 -16.15 0.18 33.54
N ILE A 345 -17.28 0.45 32.90
CA ILE A 345 -17.48 1.58 32.00
C ILE A 345 -18.32 2.62 32.74
N TYR A 346 -17.84 3.85 32.84
CA TYR A 346 -18.61 5.00 33.31
C TYR A 346 -18.88 5.89 32.11
N TYR A 347 -20.15 6.06 31.75
CA TYR A 347 -20.53 6.80 30.57
C TYR A 347 -21.02 8.18 30.96
N LEU A 348 -20.31 9.23 30.53
CA LEU A 348 -20.52 10.61 30.94
C LEU A 348 -21.03 11.45 29.78
N GLY A 349 -21.81 12.50 30.09
CA GLY A 349 -22.26 13.49 29.12
C GLY A 349 -22.87 14.73 29.76
N PRO A 350 -23.39 15.66 28.94
CA PRO A 350 -24.21 16.78 29.39
C PRO A 350 -25.45 16.34 30.19
N ARG A 351 -25.96 17.22 31.06
CA ARG A 351 -27.05 16.90 32.02
C ARG A 351 -28.40 16.59 31.37
N ASP A 352 -28.60 16.99 30.13
CA ASP A 352 -29.78 16.70 29.30
C ASP A 352 -29.71 15.33 28.61
N VAL A 353 -28.56 14.63 28.70
CA VAL A 353 -28.40 13.27 28.17
C VAL A 353 -28.86 12.22 29.18
N SER A 354 -29.64 11.27 28.70
CA SER A 354 -30.06 10.06 29.42
C SER A 354 -29.78 8.79 28.59
N ALA A 355 -29.89 7.63 29.23
CA ALA A 355 -29.65 6.33 28.60
C ALA A 355 -30.52 6.07 27.35
N SER A 356 -31.73 6.64 27.25
CA SER A 356 -32.62 6.51 26.09
C SER A 356 -32.22 7.42 24.91
N THR A 357 -31.54 8.54 25.19
CA THR A 357 -31.10 9.53 24.18
C THR A 357 -29.67 9.31 23.69
N ILE A 358 -28.97 8.34 24.27
CA ILE A 358 -27.51 8.25 24.18
C ILE A 358 -27.00 8.08 22.75
N GLY A 359 -27.64 7.22 21.94
CA GLY A 359 -27.24 6.96 20.55
C GLY A 359 -27.41 8.13 19.58
N THR A 360 -28.16 9.18 19.97
CA THR A 360 -28.34 10.39 19.16
C THR A 360 -27.58 11.61 19.69
N SER A 361 -27.11 11.54 20.93
CA SER A 361 -26.41 12.61 21.64
C SER A 361 -24.98 12.82 21.13
N LYS A 362 -24.37 13.95 21.52
CA LYS A 362 -23.01 14.37 21.14
C LYS A 362 -22.22 14.77 22.40
N GLY A 363 -20.89 14.74 22.32
CA GLY A 363 -20.03 15.18 23.42
C GLY A 363 -20.04 14.23 24.63
N LEU A 364 -20.12 12.92 24.35
CA LEU A 364 -20.13 11.89 25.38
C LEU A 364 -18.71 11.35 25.61
N LEU A 365 -18.43 10.95 26.85
CA LEU A 365 -17.13 10.45 27.28
C LEU A 365 -17.31 9.09 27.96
N GLU A 366 -16.69 8.07 27.39
CA GLU A 366 -16.67 6.72 27.94
C GLU A 366 -15.38 6.53 28.76
N LEU A 367 -15.48 6.56 30.08
CA LEU A 367 -14.36 6.27 30.96
C LEU A 367 -14.28 4.78 31.24
N TYR A 368 -13.22 4.14 30.77
CA TYR A 368 -13.04 2.70 30.77
C TYR A 368 -12.02 2.29 31.84
N HIS A 369 -12.50 1.76 32.97
CA HIS A 369 -11.67 1.36 34.09
C HIS A 369 -11.40 -0.15 34.06
N ILE A 370 -10.13 -0.53 33.90
CA ILE A 370 -9.65 -1.90 34.15
C ILE A 370 -9.00 -1.89 35.53
N PRO A 371 -9.47 -2.68 36.51
CA PRO A 371 -8.78 -2.85 37.79
C PRO A 371 -7.37 -3.39 37.55
N ALA A 372 -6.37 -2.63 37.97
CA ALA A 372 -4.96 -2.93 37.81
C ALA A 372 -4.20 -2.52 39.08
N ASP A 373 -2.98 -3.03 39.26
CA ASP A 373 -2.12 -2.62 40.36
C ASP A 373 -1.61 -1.17 40.17
N GLU A 374 -1.23 -0.52 41.28
CA GLU A 374 -0.73 0.86 41.26
C GLU A 374 0.54 1.02 40.41
N SER A 375 1.32 -0.06 40.28
CA SER A 375 2.53 -0.14 39.44
C SER A 375 2.27 -0.18 37.93
N THR A 376 1.04 -0.45 37.48
CA THR A 376 0.72 -0.59 36.06
C THR A 376 0.92 0.75 35.34
N PRO A 377 1.85 0.88 34.38
CA PRO A 377 2.10 2.15 33.71
C PRO A 377 0.95 2.50 32.76
N TYR A 378 0.49 3.75 32.82
CA TYR A 378 -0.34 4.36 31.78
C TYR A 378 0.47 5.48 31.16
N THR A 379 0.48 5.53 29.83
CA THR A 379 1.37 6.41 29.06
C THR A 379 0.55 7.29 28.12
N SER A 380 0.98 8.53 27.95
CA SER A 380 0.30 9.51 27.11
C SER A 380 0.92 9.60 25.73
N GLY A 381 0.10 9.88 24.70
CA GLY A 381 0.55 10.17 23.35
C GLY A 381 1.36 11.48 23.23
N ASN A 382 1.41 12.28 24.29
CA ASN A 382 2.23 13.49 24.40
C ASN A 382 3.47 13.31 25.30
N ASP A 383 3.73 12.10 25.80
CA ASP A 383 4.90 11.83 26.65
C ASP A 383 6.12 11.46 25.79
N TYR A 384 7.02 12.43 25.61
CA TYR A 384 8.31 12.24 24.93
C TYR A 384 9.48 12.01 25.89
N SER A 385 9.21 11.83 27.19
CA SER A 385 10.26 11.82 28.23
C SER A 385 10.97 10.48 28.41
N SER A 386 10.37 9.36 27.98
CA SER A 386 10.95 8.03 28.17
C SER A 386 11.80 7.55 26.98
N SER A 387 12.85 6.81 27.29
CA SER A 387 13.85 6.36 26.32
C SER A 387 13.42 5.08 25.58
N SER A 388 13.21 5.22 24.26
CA SER A 388 13.23 4.18 23.22
C SER A 388 12.29 2.96 23.36
N PRO A 389 11.22 2.86 22.53
CA PRO A 389 10.67 3.92 21.71
C PRO A 389 10.02 4.99 22.61
N PRO A 390 10.26 6.30 22.38
CA PRO A 390 9.47 7.33 23.07
C PRO A 390 7.99 7.15 22.69
N PRO A 391 7.07 7.09 23.66
CA PRO A 391 5.67 6.73 23.45
C PRO A 391 4.83 7.88 22.88
N GLY A 392 5.42 9.06 22.72
CA GLY A 392 4.83 10.25 22.12
C GLY A 392 4.54 10.12 20.61
N VAL A 393 3.60 9.25 20.24
CA VAL A 393 2.86 9.30 18.97
C VAL A 393 1.47 8.75 19.24
N GLY A 394 0.44 9.60 19.28
CA GLY A 394 -0.92 9.12 19.54
C GLY A 394 -1.95 10.21 19.81
N PHE A 395 -2.93 9.87 20.65
CA PHE A 395 -4.04 10.75 21.01
C PHE A 395 -3.56 11.96 21.84
N GLY A 396 -3.93 13.17 21.39
CA GLY A 396 -3.52 14.42 22.01
C GLY A 396 -4.33 14.83 23.23
N HIS A 397 -5.64 15.12 23.05
CA HIS A 397 -6.43 15.84 24.06
C HIS A 397 -7.97 15.88 23.81
N ILE A 398 -8.77 16.27 24.82
CA ILE A 398 -10.26 16.30 24.81
C ILE A 398 -10.84 17.66 25.16
N GLY A 399 -11.73 18.20 24.32
CA GLY A 399 -12.15 19.59 24.42
C GLY A 399 -13.48 19.94 25.05
N PHE A 400 -13.44 21.05 25.80
CA PHE A 400 -14.57 21.75 26.40
C PHE A 400 -14.49 23.22 25.99
N THR A 401 -15.65 23.84 25.76
CA THR A 401 -15.80 25.29 25.57
C THR A 401 -16.44 25.86 26.84
N VAL A 402 -15.99 27.02 27.33
CA VAL A 402 -16.50 27.63 28.57
C VAL A 402 -16.91 29.10 28.38
N PRO A 403 -17.68 29.69 29.32
CA PRO A 403 -17.93 31.13 29.31
C PRO A 403 -16.67 31.96 29.56
N ASP A 404 -15.77 31.51 30.44
CA ASP A 404 -14.55 32.21 30.85
C ASP A 404 -13.43 31.20 31.19
N VAL A 405 -12.25 31.37 30.60
CA VAL A 405 -11.08 30.51 30.85
C VAL A 405 -10.45 30.79 32.20
N ALA A 406 -10.35 32.06 32.62
CA ALA A 406 -9.73 32.42 33.89
C ALA A 406 -10.53 31.85 35.06
N ALA A 407 -11.85 32.07 35.06
CA ALA A 407 -12.75 31.48 36.04
C ALA A 407 -12.71 29.93 36.04
N ALA A 408 -12.60 29.29 34.86
CA ALA A 408 -12.45 27.85 34.77
C ALA A 408 -11.11 27.35 35.35
N LEU A 409 -10.00 28.04 35.09
CA LEU A 409 -8.69 27.70 35.67
C LEU A 409 -8.65 27.87 37.18
N ASP A 410 -9.26 28.94 37.71
CA ASP A 410 -9.33 29.13 39.16
C ASP A 410 -10.21 28.06 39.82
N ARG A 411 -11.28 27.64 39.15
CA ARG A 411 -12.09 26.48 39.57
C ARG A 411 -11.26 25.18 39.57
N VAL A 412 -10.45 24.92 38.55
CA VAL A 412 -9.54 23.76 38.46
C VAL A 412 -8.54 23.75 39.62
N LYS A 413 -7.88 24.89 39.89
CA LYS A 413 -6.95 25.06 41.03
C LYS A 413 -7.64 24.82 42.37
N ASN A 414 -8.84 25.36 42.56
CA ASN A 414 -9.62 25.19 43.79
C ASN A 414 -10.03 23.72 44.04
N PHE A 415 -10.15 22.91 42.99
CA PHE A 415 -10.35 21.47 43.10
C PHE A 415 -9.06 20.66 43.32
N GLY A 416 -7.90 21.31 43.28
CA GLY A 416 -6.58 20.69 43.49
C GLY A 416 -5.98 20.04 42.24
N PHE A 417 -6.45 20.40 41.04
CA PHE A 417 -5.95 19.85 39.77
C PHE A 417 -4.85 20.72 39.13
N GLU A 418 -3.97 20.10 38.36
CA GLU A 418 -2.76 20.71 37.79
C GLU A 418 -3.08 21.53 36.52
N VAL A 419 -2.60 22.77 36.46
CA VAL A 419 -2.59 23.60 35.24
C VAL A 419 -1.20 23.52 34.64
N ILE A 420 -1.05 22.85 33.49
CA ILE A 420 0.23 22.63 32.82
C ILE A 420 0.63 23.85 31.97
N LYS A 421 -0.36 24.48 31.34
CA LYS A 421 -0.16 25.65 30.48
C LYS A 421 -1.16 26.74 30.89
N PRO A 422 -0.72 27.85 31.49
CA PRO A 422 -1.63 28.92 31.89
C PRO A 422 -2.10 29.75 30.68
N LEU A 423 -3.18 30.49 30.87
CA LEU A 423 -3.66 31.48 29.91
C LEU A 423 -2.59 32.56 29.68
N GLY A 424 -2.41 33.00 28.43
CA GLY A 424 -1.48 34.05 28.02
C GLY A 424 -0.06 33.60 27.65
N GLU A 425 0.30 32.32 27.81
CA GLU A 425 1.64 31.83 27.40
C GLU A 425 1.64 31.17 26.01
N ALA A 426 2.76 31.21 25.27
CA ALA A 426 2.96 30.44 24.03
C ALA A 426 4.38 29.87 23.89
N LYS A 427 4.87 29.22 24.96
CA LYS A 427 6.16 28.50 24.94
C LYS A 427 6.04 27.25 24.07
N GLU A 428 6.90 27.13 23.06
CA GLU A 428 6.91 25.99 22.11
C GLU A 428 7.11 24.63 22.82
N SER A 429 7.82 24.62 23.97
CA SER A 429 7.96 23.44 24.84
C SER A 429 6.66 22.92 25.45
N THR A 430 5.57 23.71 25.43
CA THR A 430 4.23 23.28 25.89
C THR A 430 3.29 22.92 24.74
N MET A 431 3.77 22.96 23.49
CA MET A 431 2.97 22.63 22.29
C MET A 431 2.98 21.14 21.91
N GLY A 432 3.64 20.28 22.68
CA GLY A 432 3.61 18.82 22.48
C GLY A 432 4.43 18.29 21.30
N VAL A 433 5.40 19.06 20.81
CA VAL A 433 6.30 18.69 19.70
C VAL A 433 7.73 18.52 20.25
N PRO A 434 8.50 17.49 19.83
CA PRO A 434 9.90 17.32 20.23
C PRO A 434 10.80 18.35 19.51
N MET A 435 10.98 19.52 20.12
CA MET A 435 11.75 20.66 19.57
C MET A 435 13.28 20.62 19.87
N LYS A 436 13.83 19.46 20.24
CA LYS A 436 15.28 19.35 20.51
C LYS A 436 16.08 19.12 19.23
N GLU A 437 17.00 20.02 18.95
CA GLU A 437 17.99 19.89 17.88
C GLU A 437 18.85 18.64 18.14
N GLY A 438 18.74 17.64 17.27
CA GLY A 438 19.34 16.30 17.44
C GLY A 438 18.34 15.15 17.67
N ASP A 439 17.13 15.42 18.19
CA ASP A 439 16.05 14.42 18.37
C ASP A 439 15.12 14.33 17.14
N MET A 440 15.56 14.83 15.98
CA MET A 440 14.76 14.97 14.75
C MET A 440 14.35 13.62 14.12
N LYS A 441 13.26 13.05 14.64
CA LYS A 441 12.42 12.05 13.94
C LYS A 441 11.15 12.65 13.32
N VAL A 442 10.93 13.96 13.49
CA VAL A 442 9.84 14.69 12.82
C VAL A 442 10.36 15.19 11.48
N GLN A 443 9.84 14.64 10.38
CA GLN A 443 10.11 15.14 9.03
C GLN A 443 9.19 16.35 8.75
N CYS A 444 9.71 17.55 8.96
CA CYS A 444 9.04 18.78 8.53
C CYS A 444 9.08 18.88 6.99
N VAL A 445 7.93 19.03 6.34
CA VAL A 445 7.83 19.26 4.90
C VAL A 445 7.82 20.76 4.62
N GLY A 446 9.01 21.36 4.53
CA GLY A 446 9.20 22.80 4.29
C GLY A 446 10.48 23.34 4.94
N GLU A 447 10.95 24.50 4.50
CA GLU A 447 12.26 25.07 4.88
C GLU A 447 12.33 25.67 6.30
N SER A 448 11.19 25.82 7.00
CA SER A 448 11.14 26.45 8.33
C SER A 448 10.79 25.44 9.43
N VAL A 449 11.64 25.41 10.47
CA VAL A 449 11.41 24.65 11.72
C VAL A 449 10.61 25.48 12.76
N ALA A 450 10.51 26.81 12.57
CA ALA A 450 9.85 27.71 13.52
C ALA A 450 8.32 27.61 13.45
N VAL A 451 7.67 27.65 14.63
CA VAL A 451 6.21 27.72 14.75
C VAL A 451 5.70 29.09 14.32
N ASP A 452 4.65 29.10 13.49
CA ASP A 452 4.01 30.32 12.99
C ASP A 452 3.52 31.26 14.12
N GLU A 453 3.75 32.56 13.95
CA GLU A 453 3.38 33.59 14.94
C GLU A 453 1.86 33.80 15.04
N GLY A 454 1.10 33.52 13.97
CA GLY A 454 -0.36 33.46 14.02
C GLY A 454 -0.85 32.33 14.92
N TYR A 455 -0.27 31.15 14.78
CA TYR A 455 -0.56 30.01 15.68
C TYR A 455 -0.21 30.33 17.14
N LYS A 456 0.92 30.99 17.42
CA LYS A 456 1.29 31.41 18.79
C LYS A 456 0.24 32.30 19.43
N ARG A 457 -0.30 33.30 18.71
CA ARG A 457 -1.38 34.18 19.20
C ARG A 457 -2.70 33.46 19.47
N VAL A 458 -2.99 32.38 18.73
CA VAL A 458 -4.09 31.49 19.06
C VAL A 458 -3.73 30.72 20.34
N PHE A 459 -2.52 30.15 20.42
CA PHE A 459 -1.99 29.40 21.56
C PHE A 459 -2.00 30.16 22.90
N GLU A 460 -1.76 31.46 22.89
CA GLU A 460 -1.88 32.32 24.08
C GLU A 460 -3.28 32.27 24.71
N GLN A 461 -4.35 32.21 23.92
CA GLN A 461 -5.75 32.26 24.38
C GLN A 461 -6.24 30.94 25.01
N LEU A 462 -5.42 29.88 24.92
CA LEU A 462 -5.72 28.52 25.35
C LEU A 462 -5.10 28.28 26.75
N ALA A 463 -5.55 27.30 27.55
CA ALA A 463 -4.91 26.97 28.85
C ALA A 463 -5.05 25.51 29.32
N PHE A 464 -4.03 24.67 29.11
CA PHE A 464 -4.09 23.23 29.36
C PHE A 464 -4.04 22.84 30.85
N VAL A 465 -4.91 21.91 31.23
CA VAL A 465 -5.02 21.31 32.57
C VAL A 465 -4.91 19.79 32.47
N LYS A 466 -4.56 19.12 33.58
CA LYS A 466 -4.26 17.69 33.61
C LYS A 466 -5.35 16.86 34.27
N ASP A 467 -5.67 15.73 33.64
CA ASP A 467 -6.48 14.65 34.22
C ASP A 467 -5.71 13.96 35.39
N PRO A 468 -6.38 13.52 36.47
CA PRO A 468 -5.72 12.85 37.60
C PRO A 468 -5.07 11.48 37.32
N ASP A 469 -5.52 10.74 36.31
CA ASP A 469 -5.24 9.31 36.14
C ASP A 469 -4.44 8.95 34.89
N VAL A 470 -4.47 9.84 33.90
CA VAL A 470 -3.68 9.72 32.68
C VAL A 470 -3.03 11.06 32.40
N SER A 471 -1.81 11.05 31.86
CA SER A 471 -1.10 12.27 31.46
C SER A 471 -1.68 12.91 30.19
N PHE A 472 -3.01 13.03 30.12
CA PHE A 472 -3.74 13.63 29.01
C PHE A 472 -3.98 15.12 29.24
N PHE A 473 -4.05 15.81 28.11
CA PHE A 473 -4.22 17.25 27.97
C PHE A 473 -5.67 17.49 27.44
N PHE A 474 -6.20 18.72 27.38
CA PHE A 474 -7.68 19.00 27.42
C PHE A 474 -8.28 19.76 26.17
N LEU A 475 -9.22 20.75 26.29
CA LEU A 475 -9.25 22.05 25.48
C LEU A 475 -10.11 22.17 24.07
N LEU A 476 -10.99 23.19 23.67
CA LEU A 476 -11.26 24.13 22.41
C LEU A 476 -12.63 24.89 22.31
N PRO A 477 -12.64 26.01 21.53
CA PRO A 477 -13.79 26.67 20.88
C PRO A 477 -13.96 26.29 19.38
N PHE A 478 -14.69 27.11 18.62
CA PHE A 478 -14.77 27.02 17.15
C PHE A 478 -14.77 28.42 16.54
N SER A 479 -13.84 28.68 15.62
CA SER A 479 -13.97 29.73 14.61
C SER A 479 -13.48 29.18 13.27
N GLY A 480 -14.35 28.42 12.58
CA GLY A 480 -14.05 27.88 11.26
C GLY A 480 -13.15 26.64 11.26
N ASN A 481 -13.75 25.47 11.53
CA ASN A 481 -13.24 24.10 11.33
C ASN A 481 -12.22 23.51 12.35
N LEU A 482 -12.74 22.56 13.13
CA LEU A 482 -12.11 21.36 13.75
C LEU A 482 -11.23 21.44 15.04
N SER A 483 -11.69 20.70 16.07
CA SER A 483 -10.98 20.13 17.25
C SER A 483 -10.39 21.10 18.32
N PHE A 484 -9.26 20.82 19.04
CA PHE A 484 -9.13 20.84 20.55
C PHE A 484 -8.04 21.72 21.37
N CYS A 485 -8.41 22.91 21.96
CA CYS A 485 -7.71 24.00 22.76
C CYS A 485 -8.57 25.11 23.59
N LEU A 486 -9.07 25.00 24.86
CA LEU A 486 -10.15 25.77 25.64
C LEU A 486 -10.26 27.30 25.51
N ILE A 487 -11.48 27.86 25.51
CA ILE A 487 -11.76 29.32 25.43
C ILE A 487 -13.06 29.80 26.11
N SER A 488 -13.08 31.12 26.38
CA SER A 488 -14.20 31.98 26.81
C SER A 488 -15.20 32.36 25.69
N TYR A 489 -16.49 32.39 26.00
CA TYR A 489 -17.59 32.71 25.08
C TYR A 489 -17.56 34.13 24.51
N GLU A 490 -17.01 35.11 25.23
CA GLU A 490 -17.20 36.54 24.90
C GLU A 490 -16.25 37.05 23.79
N VAL A 491 -15.07 36.44 23.66
CA VAL A 491 -14.11 36.74 22.58
C VAL A 491 -14.69 36.38 21.20
N ALA A 492 -15.49 35.32 21.13
CA ALA A 492 -16.06 34.79 19.89
C ALA A 492 -16.99 35.76 19.13
N ARG A 493 -17.53 36.81 19.78
CA ARG A 493 -18.40 37.80 19.13
C ARG A 493 -17.67 38.90 18.37
N ARG A 494 -16.41 39.22 18.71
CA ARG A 494 -15.74 40.43 18.19
C ARG A 494 -15.06 40.25 16.84
N THR A 495 -14.66 39.04 16.48
CA THR A 495 -13.87 38.76 15.26
C THR A 495 -14.71 38.66 13.97
N VAL A 496 -16.05 38.64 14.07
CA VAL A 496 -16.96 38.38 12.93
C VAL A 496 -17.22 39.62 12.04
N LEU A 497 -16.79 40.82 12.46
CA LEU A 497 -17.16 42.08 11.80
C LEU A 497 -16.02 42.79 11.03
N THR A 498 -14.80 42.23 10.99
CA THR A 498 -13.65 42.86 10.30
C THR A 498 -12.69 41.84 9.65
N SER A 499 -13.16 41.12 8.63
CA SER A 499 -12.34 40.57 7.54
C SER A 499 -13.22 40.16 6.37
#